data_AF-A0A7S2YUL7-F1
#
_entry.id   AF-A0A7S2YUL7-F1
#
_cell.length_a   1.000
_cell.length_b   1.000
_cell.length_c   1.000
_cell.angle_alpha   90.00
_cell.angle_beta   90.00
_cell.angle_gamma   90.00
#
_symmetry.space_group_name_H-M   'P 1'
#
loop_
_entity.id
_entity.type
_entity.pdbx_description
1 polymer ?
#
loop_
_entity_poly.entity_id
_entity_poly.type
_entity_poly.pdbx_seq_one_letter_code
_entity_poly.pdbx_strand_id
1 'polypeptide(L)'
;ADNTREILRMCKLCLSQVDTFRNDQLKWSLDGLARIAETHRLHEDFPEDHEQLHRRLLIAVKKKMQHWKLTSKQCAYILDAIAKSNAFIQSDMLEVTVPDLVKQFLGRRLMSPSDIVTVLAAIGEMETPVHEEDMAKLIHLVITEARNFSQEDLGRLLQSLSKVSNWYELDRYTQEDLMSLLWERDKFA
;
A
#
# COMPACT_ATOMS: atom_id res chain seq x y z
N ALA A 1 -19.17 -3.89 -23.69
CA ALA A 1 -18.75 -5.22 -24.18
C ALA A 1 -17.31 -5.20 -24.71
N ASP A 2 -16.92 -4.26 -25.59
CA ASP A 2 -15.55 -4.23 -26.17
C ASP A 2 -14.45 -3.92 -25.16
N ASN A 3 -14.64 -2.94 -24.28
CA ASN A 3 -13.59 -2.58 -23.31
C ASN A 3 -13.26 -3.71 -22.32
N THR A 4 -14.25 -4.51 -21.88
CA THR A 4 -14.04 -5.60 -20.92
C THR A 4 -13.18 -6.72 -21.51
N ARG A 5 -13.40 -7.08 -22.79
CA ARG A 5 -12.56 -8.09 -23.48
C ARG A 5 -11.13 -7.62 -23.68
N GLU A 6 -10.94 -6.35 -24.04
CA GLU A 6 -9.62 -5.78 -24.25
C GLU A 6 -8.83 -5.77 -22.93
N ILE A 7 -9.47 -5.38 -21.82
CA ILE A 7 -8.86 -5.41 -20.49
C ILE A 7 -8.50 -6.83 -20.07
N LEU A 8 -9.39 -7.81 -20.28
CA LEU A 8 -9.11 -9.23 -20.04
C LEU A 8 -7.90 -9.73 -20.84
N ARG A 9 -7.81 -9.34 -22.11
CA ARG A 9 -6.69 -9.70 -22.97
C ARG A 9 -5.39 -9.11 -22.42
N MET A 10 -5.42 -7.86 -21.96
CA MET A 10 -4.27 -7.26 -21.28
C MET A 10 -3.93 -7.95 -19.96
N CYS A 11 -4.93 -8.33 -19.15
CA CYS A 11 -4.74 -9.10 -17.92
C CYS A 11 -4.05 -10.44 -18.21
N LYS A 12 -4.48 -11.17 -19.25
CA LYS A 12 -3.87 -12.43 -19.69
C LYS A 12 -2.45 -12.26 -20.22
N LEU A 13 -2.20 -11.18 -20.97
CA LEU A 13 -0.85 -10.82 -21.42
C LEU A 13 0.05 -10.49 -20.22
N CYS A 14 -0.43 -9.68 -19.28
CA CYS A 14 0.29 -9.36 -18.04
C CYS A 14 0.60 -10.62 -17.22
N LEU A 15 -0.40 -11.49 -17.02
CA LEU A 15 -0.25 -12.80 -16.39
C LEU A 15 0.87 -13.61 -17.04
N SER A 16 0.91 -13.69 -18.37
CA SER A 16 1.92 -14.48 -19.08
C SER A 16 3.35 -13.92 -18.98
N GLN A 17 3.51 -12.63 -18.68
CA GLN A 17 4.80 -11.94 -18.73
C GLN A 17 5.30 -11.40 -17.40
N VAL A 18 4.51 -11.48 -16.33
CA VAL A 18 4.78 -10.82 -15.04
C VAL A 18 6.17 -11.16 -14.46
N ASP A 19 6.61 -12.40 -14.63
CA ASP A 19 7.92 -12.88 -14.19
C ASP A 19 9.08 -12.16 -14.90
N THR A 20 8.85 -11.68 -16.12
CA THR A 20 9.85 -11.00 -16.97
C THR A 20 9.86 -9.48 -16.86
N PHE A 21 8.89 -8.88 -16.14
CA PHE A 21 8.77 -7.41 -16.05
C PHE A 21 10.00 -6.73 -15.45
N ARG A 22 10.48 -5.67 -16.10
CA ARG A 22 11.44 -4.73 -15.51
C ARG A 22 10.76 -3.85 -14.45
N ASN A 23 11.55 -3.15 -13.63
CA ASN A 23 11.04 -2.29 -12.54
C ASN A 23 9.93 -1.33 -12.99
N ASP A 24 10.14 -0.64 -14.12
CA ASP A 24 9.17 0.33 -14.64
C ASP A 24 7.91 -0.37 -15.16
N GLN A 25 8.02 -1.59 -15.68
CA GLN A 25 6.87 -2.37 -16.15
C GLN A 25 6.05 -2.90 -14.98
N LEU A 26 6.70 -3.34 -13.89
CA LEU A 26 6.02 -3.77 -12.67
C LEU A 26 5.19 -2.63 -12.06
N LYS A 27 5.74 -1.40 -12.08
CA LYS A 27 5.02 -0.19 -11.65
C LYS A 27 3.76 0.04 -12.47
N TRP A 28 3.84 -0.01 -13.81
CA TRP A 28 2.69 0.22 -14.67
C TRP A 28 1.63 -0.88 -14.53
N SER A 29 2.06 -2.12 -14.29
CA SER A 29 1.14 -3.23 -14.08
C SER A 29 0.39 -3.13 -12.75
N LEU A 30 1.05 -2.69 -11.68
CA LEU A 30 0.39 -2.47 -10.39
C LEU A 30 -0.55 -1.26 -10.42
N ASP A 31 -0.16 -0.15 -11.06
CA ASP A 31 -1.05 1.02 -11.22
C ASP A 31 -2.24 0.71 -12.12
N GLY A 32 -2.00 -0.04 -13.21
CA GLY A 32 -3.06 -0.55 -14.07
C GLY A 32 -4.05 -1.44 -13.32
N LEU A 33 -3.56 -2.22 -12.35
CA LEU A 33 -4.42 -3.10 -11.56
C LEU A 33 -5.15 -2.45 -10.42
N ALA A 34 -4.55 -1.48 -9.74
CA ALA A 34 -5.26 -0.63 -8.79
C ALA A 34 -6.46 0.04 -9.49
N ARG A 35 -6.27 0.55 -10.71
CA ARG A 35 -7.35 1.14 -11.53
C ARG A 35 -8.40 0.12 -11.97
N ILE A 36 -7.98 -1.11 -12.30
CA ILE A 36 -8.88 -2.22 -12.64
C ILE A 36 -9.71 -2.65 -11.42
N ALA A 37 -9.11 -2.73 -10.24
CA ALA A 37 -9.79 -3.04 -8.99
C ALA A 37 -10.80 -1.93 -8.60
N GLU A 38 -10.45 -0.66 -8.81
CA GLU A 38 -11.35 0.49 -8.60
C GLU A 38 -12.53 0.48 -9.59
N THR A 39 -12.34 -0.02 -10.82
CA THR A 39 -13.42 -0.18 -11.80
C THR A 39 -14.15 -1.50 -11.57
N HIS A 40 -15.08 -1.50 -10.60
CA HIS A 40 -15.90 -2.63 -10.11
C HIS A 40 -16.52 -3.58 -11.18
N ARG A 41 -16.53 -3.20 -12.46
CA ARG A 41 -17.12 -3.98 -13.56
C ARG A 41 -16.33 -5.22 -13.98
N LEU A 42 -15.02 -5.30 -13.74
CA LEU A 42 -14.23 -6.47 -14.15
C LEU A 42 -14.38 -7.66 -13.20
N HIS A 43 -14.66 -7.38 -11.93
CA HIS A 43 -14.87 -8.41 -10.92
C HIS A 43 -16.19 -9.17 -11.12
N GLU A 44 -17.29 -8.46 -11.46
CA GLU A 44 -18.59 -9.09 -11.70
C GLU A 44 -18.57 -10.02 -12.91
N ASP A 45 -17.83 -9.63 -13.95
CA ASP A 45 -17.79 -10.40 -15.19
C ASP A 45 -16.75 -11.54 -15.15
N PHE A 46 -15.63 -11.41 -14.41
CA PHE A 46 -14.49 -12.35 -14.45
C PHE A 46 -13.68 -12.46 -13.13
N PRO A 47 -14.26 -13.03 -12.06
CA PRO A 47 -13.61 -13.08 -10.74
C PRO A 47 -12.35 -13.96 -10.70
N GLU A 48 -12.34 -15.11 -11.39
CA GLU A 48 -11.23 -16.08 -11.34
C GLU A 48 -9.94 -15.57 -12.02
N ASP A 49 -10.07 -14.93 -13.19
CA ASP A 49 -8.93 -14.36 -13.93
C ASP A 49 -8.32 -13.16 -13.16
N HIS A 50 -9.15 -12.43 -12.40
CA HIS A 50 -8.74 -11.28 -11.60
C HIS A 50 -7.98 -11.70 -10.34
N GLU A 51 -8.50 -12.65 -9.57
CA GLU A 51 -7.83 -13.23 -8.40
C GLU A 51 -6.48 -13.85 -8.78
N GLN A 52 -6.45 -14.62 -9.87
CA GLN A 52 -5.22 -15.26 -10.33
C GLN A 52 -4.14 -14.26 -10.75
N LEU A 53 -4.53 -13.11 -11.33
CA LEU A 53 -3.63 -12.03 -11.69
C LEU A 53 -3.02 -11.36 -10.46
N HIS A 54 -3.84 -11.00 -9.46
CA HIS A 54 -3.36 -10.44 -8.20
C HIS A 54 -2.40 -11.39 -7.49
N ARG A 55 -2.77 -12.68 -7.42
CA ARG A 55 -1.93 -13.73 -6.83
C ARG A 55 -0.56 -13.84 -7.52
N ARG A 56 -0.53 -13.92 -8.85
CA ARG A 56 0.72 -14.07 -9.61
C ARG A 56 1.59 -12.82 -9.56
N LEU A 57 0.99 -11.64 -9.50
CA LEU A 57 1.73 -10.41 -9.29
C LEU A 57 2.35 -10.34 -7.91
N LEU A 58 1.63 -10.74 -6.86
CA LEU A 58 2.19 -10.77 -5.52
C LEU A 58 3.37 -11.75 -5.43
N ILE A 59 3.26 -12.92 -6.06
CA ILE A 59 4.37 -13.89 -6.18
C ILE A 59 5.57 -13.26 -6.92
N ALA A 60 5.31 -12.57 -8.04
CA ALA A 60 6.37 -11.92 -8.81
C ALA A 60 7.03 -10.76 -8.02
N VAL A 61 6.24 -9.96 -7.30
CA VAL A 61 6.71 -8.91 -6.38
C VAL A 61 7.60 -9.54 -5.32
N LYS A 62 7.13 -10.57 -4.61
CA LYS A 62 7.89 -11.28 -3.57
C LYS A 62 9.20 -11.85 -4.09
N LYS A 63 9.17 -12.53 -5.24
CA LYS A 63 10.37 -13.09 -5.89
C LYS A 63 11.37 -11.98 -6.26
N LYS A 64 10.88 -10.85 -6.76
CA LYS A 64 11.73 -9.72 -7.14
C LYS A 64 12.30 -8.98 -5.93
N MET A 65 11.53 -8.85 -4.85
CA MET A 65 11.98 -8.27 -3.59
C MET A 65 13.19 -8.98 -2.97
N GLN A 66 13.39 -10.28 -3.24
CA GLN A 66 14.58 -11.01 -2.78
C GLN A 66 15.90 -10.49 -3.38
N HIS A 67 15.82 -9.84 -4.54
CA HIS A 67 17.00 -9.36 -5.27
C HIS A 67 16.99 -7.85 -5.51
N TRP A 68 15.87 -7.19 -5.28
CA TRP A 68 15.68 -5.78 -5.59
C TRP A 68 15.69 -4.90 -4.34
N LYS A 69 16.39 -3.78 -4.44
CA LYS A 69 16.29 -2.67 -3.49
C LYS A 69 15.26 -1.67 -4.03
N LEU A 70 14.00 -1.84 -3.62
CA LEU A 70 12.91 -0.93 -3.98
C LEU A 70 13.15 0.49 -3.39
N THR A 71 12.71 1.54 -4.08
CA THR A 71 12.67 2.89 -3.51
C THR A 71 11.50 3.03 -2.53
N SER A 72 11.49 4.06 -1.67
CA SER A 72 10.37 4.35 -0.75
C SER A 72 9.04 4.42 -1.50
N LYS A 73 9.06 5.17 -2.60
CA LYS A 73 7.94 5.39 -3.51
C LYS A 73 7.45 4.08 -4.14
N GLN A 74 8.36 3.19 -4.51
CA GLN A 74 7.99 1.88 -5.06
C GLN A 74 7.33 0.99 -4.00
N CYS A 75 7.87 0.94 -2.77
CA CYS A 75 7.22 0.20 -1.69
C CYS A 75 5.81 0.75 -1.39
N ALA A 76 5.67 2.06 -1.27
CA ALA A 76 4.38 2.72 -1.02
C ALA A 76 3.34 2.38 -2.10
N TYR A 77 3.73 2.43 -3.37
CA TYR A 77 2.81 2.07 -4.46
C TYR A 77 2.43 0.59 -4.49
N ILE A 78 3.40 -0.30 -4.23
CA ILE A 78 3.10 -1.73 -4.17
C ILE A 78 2.13 -1.99 -3.02
N LEU A 79 2.36 -1.39 -1.85
CA LEU A 79 1.48 -1.54 -0.69
C LEU A 79 0.06 -0.98 -0.96
N ASP A 80 -0.06 0.19 -1.57
CA ASP A 80 -1.36 0.76 -1.95
C ASP A 80 -2.12 -0.13 -2.94
N ALA A 81 -1.42 -0.67 -3.95
CA ALA A 81 -2.02 -1.57 -4.92
C ALA A 81 -2.50 -2.88 -4.28
N ILE A 82 -1.72 -3.44 -3.34
CA ILE A 82 -2.12 -4.62 -2.56
C ILE A 82 -3.35 -4.29 -1.71
N ALA A 83 -3.36 -3.15 -1.01
CA ALA A 83 -4.48 -2.74 -0.17
C ALA A 83 -5.80 -2.61 -0.94
N LYS A 84 -5.78 -1.97 -2.11
CA LYS A 84 -6.94 -1.86 -3.01
C LYS A 84 -7.42 -3.21 -3.55
N SER A 85 -6.56 -4.22 -3.49
CA SER A 85 -6.82 -5.57 -3.99
C SER A 85 -6.98 -6.59 -2.86
N ASN A 86 -6.99 -6.14 -1.59
CA ASN A 86 -6.97 -7.00 -0.41
C ASN A 86 -8.11 -8.03 -0.41
N ALA A 87 -9.30 -7.63 -0.87
CA ALA A 87 -10.46 -8.50 -0.99
C ALA A 87 -10.22 -9.76 -1.87
N PHE A 88 -9.18 -9.76 -2.70
CA PHE A 88 -8.87 -10.81 -3.67
C PHE A 88 -7.55 -11.54 -3.37
N ILE A 89 -6.88 -11.22 -2.27
CA ILE A 89 -5.59 -11.81 -1.94
C ILE A 89 -5.77 -12.70 -0.72
N GLN A 90 -5.23 -13.91 -0.79
CA GLN A 90 -5.24 -14.82 0.35
C GLN A 90 -4.44 -14.21 1.51
N SER A 91 -5.03 -14.25 2.71
CA SER A 91 -4.49 -13.62 3.93
C SER A 91 -3.07 -14.10 4.26
N ASP A 92 -2.75 -15.37 4.04
CA ASP A 92 -1.42 -15.96 4.27
C ASP A 92 -0.31 -15.31 3.42
N MET A 93 -0.64 -14.85 2.21
CA MET A 93 0.31 -14.18 1.34
C MET A 93 0.55 -12.72 1.75
N LEU A 94 -0.46 -12.07 2.33
CA LEU A 94 -0.35 -10.70 2.85
C LEU A 94 0.52 -10.65 4.10
N GLU A 95 0.30 -11.58 5.03
CA GLU A 95 1.05 -11.71 6.29
C GLU A 95 2.56 -11.85 6.08
N VAL A 96 2.99 -12.38 4.94
CA VAL A 96 4.43 -12.48 4.61
C VAL A 96 4.91 -11.30 3.78
N THR A 97 4.13 -10.87 2.79
CA THR A 97 4.62 -9.89 1.80
C THR A 97 4.55 -8.45 2.31
N VAL A 98 3.52 -8.11 3.10
CA VAL A 98 3.32 -6.75 3.62
C VAL A 98 4.41 -6.38 4.63
N PRO A 99 4.74 -7.19 5.66
CA PRO A 99 5.82 -6.84 6.59
C PRO A 99 7.18 -6.69 5.90
N ASP A 100 7.50 -7.54 4.92
CA ASP A 100 8.74 -7.42 4.14
C ASP A 100 8.81 -6.10 3.35
N LEU A 101 7.70 -5.67 2.75
CA LEU A 101 7.61 -4.40 2.03
C LEU A 101 7.76 -3.20 2.97
N VAL A 102 7.12 -3.25 4.14
CA VAL A 102 7.21 -2.21 5.17
C VAL A 102 8.65 -2.12 5.69
N LYS A 103 9.29 -3.25 5.98
CA LYS A 103 10.70 -3.27 6.40
C LYS A 103 11.64 -2.68 5.34
N GLN A 104 11.41 -3.02 4.07
CA GLN A 104 12.15 -2.41 2.97
C GLN A 104 11.90 -0.90 2.84
N PHE A 105 10.67 -0.44 3.10
CA PHE A 105 10.31 0.97 3.10
C PHE A 105 11.04 1.74 4.21
N LEU A 106 10.97 1.24 5.45
CA LEU A 106 11.62 1.84 6.62
C LEU A 106 13.15 1.85 6.51
N GLY A 107 13.74 0.91 5.76
CA GLY A 107 15.17 0.88 5.47
C GLY A 107 15.67 1.97 4.50
N ARG A 108 14.80 2.88 4.02
CA ARG A 108 15.18 3.93 3.05
C ARG A 108 15.53 5.24 3.73
N ARG A 109 16.55 5.91 3.19
CA ARG A 109 17.03 7.22 3.69
C ARG A 109 16.17 8.40 3.23
N LEU A 110 15.53 8.28 2.08
CA LEU A 110 14.70 9.33 1.50
C LEU A 110 13.29 8.76 1.38
N MET A 111 12.36 9.38 2.10
CA MET A 111 10.94 9.09 2.04
C MET A 111 10.22 10.41 1.81
N SER A 112 9.27 10.43 0.87
CA SER A 112 8.40 11.59 0.77
C SER A 112 7.30 11.51 1.83
N PRO A 113 6.80 12.64 2.35
CA PRO A 113 5.66 12.64 3.28
C PRO A 113 4.47 11.86 2.71
N SER A 114 4.16 12.05 1.42
CA SER A 114 3.05 11.33 0.77
C SER A 114 3.26 9.81 0.70
N ASP A 115 4.51 9.34 0.55
CA ASP A 115 4.81 7.90 0.60
C ASP A 115 4.50 7.32 1.99
N ILE A 116 4.83 8.04 3.07
CA ILE A 116 4.58 7.62 4.46
C ILE A 116 3.09 7.46 4.71
N VAL A 117 2.29 8.46 4.31
CA VAL A 117 0.82 8.40 4.45
C VAL A 117 0.24 7.23 3.66
N THR A 118 0.72 7.02 2.43
CA THR A 118 0.26 5.92 1.57
C THR A 118 0.54 4.55 2.21
N VAL A 119 1.71 4.36 2.80
CA VAL A 119 2.05 3.11 3.51
C VAL A 119 1.14 2.89 4.72
N LEU A 120 0.95 3.92 5.54
CA LEU A 120 0.09 3.81 6.73
C LEU A 120 -1.37 3.52 6.35
N ALA A 121 -1.88 4.21 5.33
CA ALA A 121 -3.22 3.97 4.78
C ALA A 121 -3.36 2.53 4.30
N ALA A 122 -2.41 2.04 3.52
CA ALA A 122 -2.43 0.67 3.01
C ALA A 122 -2.47 -0.37 4.14
N ILE A 123 -1.68 -0.18 5.20
CA ILE A 123 -1.69 -1.10 6.36
C ILE A 123 -3.06 -1.05 7.06
N GLY A 124 -3.63 0.15 7.25
CA GLY A 124 -4.95 0.33 7.86
C GLY A 124 -6.09 -0.29 7.04
N GLU A 125 -6.03 -0.24 5.70
CA GLU A 125 -7.04 -0.88 4.82
C GLU A 125 -6.90 -2.40 4.77
N MET A 126 -5.67 -2.92 4.85
CA MET A 126 -5.43 -4.35 4.77
C MET A 126 -5.73 -5.09 6.07
N GLU A 127 -5.82 -4.37 7.19
CA GLU A 127 -5.93 -4.94 8.54
C GLU A 127 -4.90 -6.05 8.81
N THR A 128 -3.74 -5.94 8.14
CA THR A 128 -2.71 -6.98 8.17
C THR A 128 -1.73 -6.68 9.30
N PRO A 129 -1.38 -7.68 10.13
CA PRO A 129 -0.40 -7.49 11.18
C PRO A 129 0.98 -7.20 10.58
N VAL A 130 1.56 -6.11 11.02
CA VAL A 130 2.95 -5.67 10.82
C VAL A 130 3.61 -5.73 12.19
N HIS A 131 4.92 -5.96 12.25
CA HIS A 131 5.62 -5.97 13.52
C HIS A 131 5.48 -4.62 14.26
N GLU A 132 5.20 -4.68 15.57
CA GLU A 132 4.98 -3.50 16.40
C GLU A 132 6.13 -2.49 16.33
N GLU A 133 7.38 -2.96 16.29
CA GLU A 133 8.55 -2.09 16.13
C GLU A 133 8.56 -1.30 14.81
N ASP A 134 8.10 -1.93 13.73
CA ASP A 134 8.05 -1.29 12.42
C ASP A 134 6.86 -0.33 12.33
N MET A 135 5.74 -0.66 12.97
CA MET A 135 4.64 0.28 13.15
C MET A 135 5.06 1.50 13.98
N ALA A 136 5.74 1.31 15.11
CA ALA A 136 6.24 2.41 15.94
C ALA A 136 7.20 3.33 15.17
N LYS A 137 8.10 2.78 14.35
CA LYS A 137 8.95 3.58 13.45
C LYS A 137 8.14 4.36 12.43
N LEU A 138 7.12 3.74 11.84
CA LEU A 138 6.25 4.41 10.86
C LEU A 138 5.49 5.59 11.50
N ILE A 139 4.96 5.40 12.71
CA ILE A 139 4.29 6.47 13.46
C ILE A 139 5.27 7.57 13.86
N HIS A 140 6.49 7.23 14.28
CA HIS A 140 7.52 8.23 14.55
C HIS A 140 7.87 9.06 13.29
N LEU A 141 7.94 8.42 12.11
CA LEU A 141 8.14 9.13 10.84
C LEU A 141 6.98 10.09 10.54
N VAL A 142 5.74 9.67 10.81
CA VAL A 142 4.56 10.54 10.69
C VAL A 142 4.71 11.77 11.57
N ILE A 143 5.10 11.60 12.84
CA ILE A 143 5.28 12.71 13.78
C ILE A 143 6.40 13.65 13.32
N THR A 144 7.52 13.08 12.85
CA THR A 144 8.69 13.84 12.40
C THR A 144 8.39 14.67 11.14
N GLU A 145 7.65 14.08 10.19
CA GLU A 145 7.32 14.71 8.90
C GLU A 145 6.01 15.51 8.93
N ALA A 146 5.37 15.65 10.10
CA ALA A 146 4.02 16.18 10.23
C ALA A 146 3.83 17.57 9.61
N ARG A 147 4.85 18.43 9.73
CA ARG A 147 4.85 19.79 9.17
C ARG A 147 4.97 19.81 7.64
N ASN A 148 5.44 18.73 7.04
CA ASN A 148 5.67 18.59 5.61
C ASN A 148 4.48 17.95 4.86
N PHE A 149 3.44 17.51 5.58
CA PHE A 149 2.23 16.99 4.95
C PHE A 149 1.38 18.11 4.33
N SER A 150 0.82 17.85 3.15
CA SER A 150 -0.26 18.66 2.59
C SER A 150 -1.54 18.52 3.42
N GLN A 151 -2.56 19.36 3.17
CA GLN A 151 -3.86 19.18 3.83
C GLN A 151 -4.55 17.87 3.41
N GLU A 152 -4.40 17.47 2.15
CA GLU A 152 -4.93 16.20 1.64
C GLU A 152 -4.25 15.01 2.34
N ASP A 153 -2.92 15.04 2.45
CA ASP A 153 -2.15 14.00 3.12
C ASP A 153 -2.57 13.86 4.60
N LEU A 154 -2.84 14.97 5.29
CA LEU A 154 -3.32 14.92 6.67
C LEU A 154 -4.71 14.31 6.82
N GLY A 155 -5.65 14.65 5.93
CA GLY A 155 -6.98 14.05 5.95
C GLY A 155 -6.93 12.53 5.78
N ARG A 156 -6.08 12.06 4.84
CA ARG A 156 -5.84 10.63 4.65
C ARG A 156 -5.13 9.99 5.84
N LEU A 157 -4.13 10.67 6.41
CA LEU A 157 -3.40 10.21 7.58
C LEU A 157 -4.32 10.00 8.78
N LEU A 158 -5.20 10.97 9.05
CA LEU A 158 -6.20 10.93 10.12
C LEU A 158 -7.09 9.68 10.04
N GLN A 159 -7.65 9.46 8.85
CA GLN A 159 -8.47 8.29 8.59
C GLN A 159 -7.68 6.99 8.79
N SER A 160 -6.43 6.96 8.31
CA SER A 160 -5.54 5.80 8.42
C SER A 160 -5.19 5.49 9.88
N LEU A 161 -4.86 6.50 10.67
CA LEU A 161 -4.55 6.37 12.09
C LEU A 161 -5.72 5.81 12.88
N SER A 162 -6.95 6.25 12.58
CA SER A 162 -8.15 5.70 13.23
C SER A 162 -8.38 4.22 12.94
N LYS A 163 -7.95 3.75 11.76
CA LYS A 163 -8.02 2.32 11.41
C LYS A 163 -6.92 1.56 12.15
N VAL A 164 -5.68 2.02 12.06
CA VAL A 164 -4.51 1.38 12.69
C VAL A 164 -4.61 1.36 14.22
N SER A 165 -5.15 2.39 14.87
CA SER A 165 -5.31 2.43 16.33
C SER A 165 -6.24 1.35 16.89
N ASN A 166 -7.09 0.75 16.05
CA ASN A 166 -7.93 -0.38 16.48
C ASN A 166 -7.13 -1.69 16.57
N TRP A 167 -5.96 -1.75 15.93
CA TRP A 167 -5.12 -2.95 15.80
C TRP A 167 -3.82 -2.86 16.59
N TYR A 168 -3.35 -1.65 16.88
CA TYR A 168 -2.10 -1.42 17.60
C TYR A 168 -2.35 -0.54 18.81
N GLU A 169 -1.91 -0.99 19.98
CA GLU A 169 -1.82 -0.16 21.18
C GLU A 169 -0.72 0.88 20.97
N LEU A 170 -1.10 2.04 20.44
CA LEU A 170 -0.22 3.21 20.44
C LEU A 170 -0.02 3.65 21.88
N ASP A 171 1.23 3.83 22.30
CA ASP A 171 1.50 4.35 23.63
C ASP A 171 0.91 5.75 23.80
N ARG A 172 0.67 6.12 25.06
CA ARG A 172 0.01 7.37 25.42
C ARG A 172 0.75 8.62 24.89
N TYR A 173 2.07 8.59 24.85
CA TYR A 173 2.87 9.72 24.36
C TYR A 173 2.71 9.90 22.86
N THR A 174 2.73 8.79 22.12
CA THR A 174 2.47 8.74 20.68
C THR A 174 1.06 9.23 20.35
N GLN A 175 0.06 8.86 21.15
CA GLN A 175 -1.30 9.39 21.01
C GLN A 175 -1.36 10.90 21.27
N GLU A 176 -0.72 11.38 22.33
CA GLU A 176 -0.68 12.82 22.66
C GLU A 176 0.04 13.64 21.59
N ASP A 177 1.14 13.14 21.01
CA ASP A 177 1.87 13.78 19.92
C ASP A 177 1.02 13.83 18.64
N LEU A 178 0.37 12.72 18.28
CA LEU A 178 -0.55 12.69 17.13
C LEU A 178 -1.71 13.67 17.34
N MET A 179 -2.33 13.71 18.52
CA MET A 179 -3.41 14.66 18.82
C MET A 179 -2.93 16.11 18.80
N SER A 180 -1.72 16.39 19.26
CA SER A 180 -1.10 17.71 19.22
C SER A 180 -0.89 18.19 17.78
N LEU A 181 -0.46 17.30 16.88
CA LEU A 181 -0.30 17.62 15.46
C LEU A 181 -1.62 17.98 14.77
N LEU A 182 -2.72 17.37 15.20
CA LEU A 182 -4.06 17.65 14.69
C LEU A 182 -4.58 19.00 15.22
N TRP A 183 -4.39 19.25 16.52
CA TRP A 183 -4.81 20.49 17.18
C TRP A 183 -3.99 21.73 16.77
N GLU A 184 -2.70 21.58 16.51
CA GLU A 184 -1.85 22.70 16.08
C GLU A 184 -2.24 23.20 14.69
N ARG A 185 -2.83 22.38 13.82
CA ARG A 185 -3.16 22.78 12.46
C ARG A 185 -4.57 23.32 12.27
N ASP A 186 -5.53 22.98 13.13
CA ASP A 186 -6.83 23.66 13.21
C ASP A 186 -6.70 25.16 13.57
N LYS A 187 -5.57 25.58 14.14
CA LYS A 187 -5.24 27.00 14.35
C LYS A 187 -4.79 27.75 13.08
N PHE A 188 -4.53 27.05 11.98
CA PHE A 188 -4.01 27.62 10.73
C PHE A 188 -4.85 27.28 9.48
N ALA A 189 -6.04 26.70 9.66
CA ALA A 189 -7.08 26.57 8.64
C ALA A 189 -8.02 27.78 8.69
#